data_AF-A0A349F9W4-F1
#
_entry.id   AF-A0A349F9W4-F1
#
_cell.length_a   1.000
_cell.length_b   1.000
_cell.length_c   1.000
_cell.angle_alpha   90.00
_cell.angle_beta   90.00
_cell.angle_gamma   90.00
#
_symmetry.space_group_name_H-M   'P 1'
#
loop_
_entity.id
_entity.type
_entity.pdbx_description
1 polymer ?
#
loop_
_entity_poly.entity_id
_entity_poly.type
_entity_poly.pdbx_seq_one_letter_code
_entity_poly.pdbx_strand_id
1 'polypeptide(L)'
;DRTSITTQLSSLGYQADARLSIKHCDRVISNSEKPSLALRNGQNSSMGRAIDLVSVGQADACVSAGNTGALMALSRFRLKLLPGIERPALISALPTVSGNRTWMLDLGANVSSDADSLFQFAVMGSALAEQYLDRPPRVAILNIGAEEIKGNDLVKRCAEMLSNTESVNFIGYIEGNQLFHDYADVVVCDGFVGNICLKTSEGTAQLFIDKLKSYMMTSSIKGWIARKLFSGLINELKTLNPDQYNGASLLGLRGIVIKSHGSADVEAVVNAIGEALHEVKRQVPSRISDRLEAVLLERHY
;
A
#
# COMPACT_ATOMS: atom_id res chain seq x y z
N ASP A 1 0.76 -23.34 -10.81
CA ASP A 1 1.11 -24.45 -11.71
C ASP A 1 2.54 -24.29 -12.22
N ARG A 2 3.41 -25.29 -11.95
CA ARG A 2 4.82 -25.30 -12.41
C ARG A 2 4.91 -25.38 -13.93
N THR A 3 4.07 -26.19 -14.55
CA THR A 3 4.12 -26.43 -16.00
C THR A 3 3.77 -25.15 -16.74
N SER A 4 2.67 -24.48 -16.36
CA SER A 4 2.28 -23.21 -16.98
C SER A 4 3.36 -22.13 -16.86
N ILE A 5 3.98 -22.00 -15.67
CA ILE A 5 5.05 -21.01 -15.45
C ILE A 5 6.28 -21.34 -16.32
N THR A 6 6.69 -22.61 -16.35
CA THR A 6 7.87 -23.04 -17.12
C THR A 6 7.65 -22.81 -18.62
N THR A 7 6.47 -23.11 -19.14
CA THR A 7 6.12 -22.83 -20.55
C THR A 7 6.23 -21.35 -20.90
N GLN A 8 5.74 -20.46 -20.03
CA GLN A 8 5.83 -19.02 -20.25
C GLN A 8 7.27 -18.49 -20.13
N LEU A 9 8.08 -19.04 -19.22
CA LEU A 9 9.49 -18.68 -19.13
C LEU A 9 10.25 -19.09 -20.41
N SER A 10 10.00 -20.29 -20.91
CA SER A 10 10.60 -20.77 -22.16
C SER A 10 10.19 -19.93 -23.37
N SER A 11 8.91 -19.50 -23.46
CA SER A 11 8.46 -18.64 -24.57
C SER A 11 9.09 -17.25 -24.54
N LEU A 12 9.46 -16.75 -23.35
CA LEU A 12 10.21 -15.51 -23.16
C LEU A 12 11.72 -15.68 -23.31
N GLY A 13 12.20 -16.88 -23.64
CA GLY A 13 13.64 -17.17 -23.81
C GLY A 13 14.44 -17.20 -22.50
N TYR A 14 13.76 -17.30 -21.35
CA TYR A 14 14.42 -17.36 -20.05
C TYR A 14 15.27 -18.63 -19.93
N GLN A 15 16.52 -18.46 -19.49
CA GLN A 15 17.43 -19.56 -19.15
C GLN A 15 17.44 -19.76 -17.65
N ALA A 16 17.40 -21.02 -17.21
CA ALA A 16 17.36 -21.35 -15.79
C ALA A 16 18.61 -20.81 -15.06
N ASP A 17 18.38 -20.08 -13.97
CA ASP A 17 19.40 -19.50 -13.10
C ASP A 17 18.99 -19.69 -11.63
N ALA A 18 19.96 -19.76 -10.73
CA ALA A 18 19.79 -19.95 -9.29
C ALA A 18 18.94 -18.85 -8.61
N ARG A 19 18.77 -17.68 -9.26
CA ARG A 19 17.96 -16.57 -8.77
C ARG A 19 16.44 -16.79 -8.87
N LEU A 20 15.97 -17.80 -9.61
CA LEU A 20 14.54 -18.10 -9.75
C LEU A 20 14.26 -19.54 -9.30
N SER A 21 13.34 -19.72 -8.35
CA SER A 21 12.84 -21.05 -7.99
C SER A 21 11.33 -21.12 -8.17
N ILE A 22 10.85 -22.22 -8.77
CA ILE A 22 9.42 -22.46 -8.98
C ILE A 22 8.95 -23.49 -7.95
N LYS A 23 7.97 -23.11 -7.13
CA LYS A 23 7.27 -23.99 -6.19
C LYS A 23 5.89 -24.34 -6.74
N HIS A 24 5.67 -25.62 -7.04
CA HIS A 24 4.39 -26.09 -7.55
C HIS A 24 3.31 -25.97 -6.44
N CYS A 25 2.09 -25.59 -6.85
CA CYS A 25 0.90 -25.57 -6.01
C CYS A 25 -0.30 -25.99 -6.86
N ASP A 26 -1.14 -26.88 -6.33
CA ASP A 26 -2.32 -27.44 -7.02
C ASP A 26 -3.58 -26.58 -6.85
N ARG A 27 -3.56 -25.59 -5.94
CA ARG A 27 -4.70 -24.73 -5.63
C ARG A 27 -4.40 -23.25 -5.89
N VAL A 28 -5.41 -22.56 -6.41
CA VAL A 28 -5.46 -21.09 -6.49
C VAL A 28 -6.70 -20.63 -5.75
N ILE A 29 -6.57 -19.57 -4.95
CA ILE A 29 -7.72 -18.92 -4.30
C ILE A 29 -8.39 -18.02 -5.32
N SER A 30 -9.70 -18.20 -5.52
CA SER A 30 -10.47 -17.38 -6.46
C SER A 30 -10.64 -15.95 -5.94
N ASN A 31 -10.74 -14.97 -6.84
CA ASN A 31 -11.09 -13.59 -6.47
C ASN A 31 -12.48 -13.46 -5.83
N SER A 32 -13.40 -14.40 -6.10
CA SER A 32 -14.72 -14.47 -5.48
C SER A 32 -14.75 -15.30 -4.19
N GLU A 33 -13.64 -15.92 -3.80
CA GLU A 33 -13.58 -16.75 -2.61
C GLU A 33 -13.64 -15.88 -1.34
N LYS A 34 -14.52 -16.24 -0.41
CA LYS A 34 -14.63 -15.52 0.86
C LYS A 34 -13.34 -15.69 1.67
N PRO A 35 -12.84 -14.63 2.35
CA PRO A 35 -11.62 -14.72 3.16
C PRO A 35 -11.64 -15.83 4.21
N SER A 36 -12.79 -16.10 4.82
CA SER A 36 -12.96 -17.19 5.79
C SER A 36 -12.73 -18.59 5.18
N LEU A 37 -13.17 -18.80 3.94
CA LEU A 37 -12.95 -20.06 3.22
C LEU A 37 -11.49 -20.19 2.79
N ALA A 38 -10.91 -19.10 2.29
CA ALA A 38 -9.50 -19.02 1.95
C ALA A 38 -8.60 -19.31 3.17
N LEU A 39 -8.95 -18.82 4.36
CA LEU A 39 -8.21 -19.10 5.58
C LEU A 39 -8.25 -20.60 5.95
N ARG A 40 -9.41 -21.23 5.83
CA ARG A 40 -9.60 -22.66 6.16
C ARG A 40 -8.89 -23.59 5.17
N ASN A 41 -8.94 -23.27 3.88
CA ASN A 41 -8.54 -24.18 2.81
C ASN A 41 -7.30 -23.72 2.02
N GLY A 42 -6.72 -22.56 2.37
CA GLY A 42 -5.66 -21.90 1.60
C GLY A 42 -4.26 -22.47 1.82
N GLN A 43 -4.08 -23.46 2.69
CA GLN A 43 -2.77 -23.99 3.06
C GLN A 43 -1.96 -24.52 1.86
N ASN A 44 -2.61 -25.15 0.89
CA ASN A 44 -1.97 -25.66 -0.34
C ASN A 44 -2.12 -24.72 -1.54
N SER A 45 -2.61 -23.50 -1.32
CA SER A 45 -2.73 -22.50 -2.39
C SER A 45 -1.40 -21.82 -2.70
N SER A 46 -1.24 -21.30 -3.92
CA SER A 46 -0.07 -20.48 -4.30
C SER A 46 0.18 -19.32 -3.33
N MET A 47 -0.88 -18.61 -2.94
CA MET A 47 -0.83 -17.50 -1.99
C MET A 47 -0.41 -17.98 -0.59
N GLY A 48 -1.03 -19.05 -0.09
CA GLY A 48 -0.70 -19.63 1.23
C GLY A 48 0.76 -20.09 1.29
N ARG A 49 1.24 -20.79 0.25
CA ARG A 49 2.63 -21.24 0.15
C ARG A 49 3.63 -20.09 0.13
N ALA A 50 3.34 -18.99 -0.59
CA ALA A 50 4.21 -17.83 -0.61
C ALA A 50 4.36 -17.19 0.78
N ILE A 51 3.25 -17.06 1.52
CA ILE A 51 3.24 -16.53 2.89
C ILE A 51 3.95 -17.49 3.85
N ASP A 52 3.73 -18.80 3.71
CA ASP A 52 4.38 -19.81 4.56
C ASP A 52 5.91 -19.76 4.43
N LEU A 53 6.45 -19.51 3.22
CA LEU A 53 7.89 -19.33 3.03
C LEU A 53 8.45 -18.15 3.81
N VAL A 54 7.71 -17.04 3.89
CA VAL A 54 8.06 -15.89 4.75
C VAL A 54 7.98 -16.28 6.22
N SER A 55 6.90 -16.96 6.61
CA SER A 55 6.67 -17.39 8.00
C SER A 55 7.77 -18.29 8.56
N VAL A 56 8.43 -19.10 7.72
CA VAL A 56 9.50 -20.04 8.12
C VAL A 56 10.90 -19.53 7.79
N GLY A 57 11.05 -18.26 7.38
CA GLY A 57 12.34 -17.64 7.09
C GLY A 57 13.03 -18.16 5.82
N GLN A 58 12.28 -18.75 4.89
CA GLN A 58 12.80 -19.15 3.57
C GLN A 58 12.65 -18.05 2.50
N ALA A 59 11.94 -16.96 2.83
CA ALA A 59 11.82 -15.75 2.03
C ALA A 59 11.67 -14.54 2.96
N ASP A 60 12.16 -13.37 2.55
CA ASP A 60 12.09 -12.15 3.38
C ASP A 60 10.78 -11.37 3.19
N ALA A 61 10.12 -11.55 2.04
CA ALA A 61 8.88 -10.86 1.69
C ALA A 61 8.01 -11.67 0.73
N CYS A 62 6.71 -11.36 0.69
CA CYS A 62 5.75 -11.95 -0.23
C CYS A 62 5.05 -10.85 -1.04
N VAL A 63 4.97 -11.01 -2.36
CA VAL A 63 4.16 -10.16 -3.26
C VAL A 63 3.01 -10.99 -3.82
N SER A 64 1.78 -10.47 -3.78
CA SER A 64 0.62 -11.15 -4.36
C SER A 64 -0.35 -10.18 -5.03
N ALA A 65 -0.78 -10.53 -6.24
CA ALA A 65 -1.82 -9.81 -6.98
C ALA A 65 -3.25 -10.37 -6.72
N GLY A 66 -3.38 -11.46 -5.93
CA GLY A 66 -4.65 -12.16 -5.70
C GLY A 66 -5.64 -11.40 -4.82
N ASN A 67 -6.69 -12.09 -4.37
CA ASN A 67 -7.73 -11.52 -3.51
C ASN A 67 -7.14 -10.84 -2.24
N THR A 68 -7.45 -9.55 -2.03
CA THR A 68 -6.94 -8.74 -0.91
C THR A 68 -7.34 -9.31 0.45
N GLY A 69 -8.60 -9.67 0.63
CA GLY A 69 -9.10 -10.17 1.91
C GLY A 69 -8.52 -11.54 2.28
N ALA A 70 -8.33 -12.42 1.30
CA ALA A 70 -7.65 -13.70 1.49
C ALA A 70 -6.17 -13.51 1.85
N LEU A 71 -5.47 -12.60 1.16
CA LEU A 71 -4.08 -12.25 1.46
C LEU A 71 -3.96 -11.75 2.89
N MET A 72 -4.79 -10.78 3.27
CA MET A 72 -4.79 -10.24 4.64
C MET A 72 -5.07 -11.33 5.68
N ALA A 73 -6.12 -12.15 5.49
CA ALA A 73 -6.51 -13.18 6.44
C ALA A 73 -5.41 -14.24 6.63
N LEU A 74 -4.83 -14.74 5.53
CA LEU A 74 -3.76 -15.73 5.57
C LEU A 74 -2.48 -15.14 6.18
N SER A 75 -2.08 -13.94 5.78
CA SER A 75 -0.89 -13.28 6.30
C SER A 75 -0.99 -13.02 7.80
N ARG A 76 -2.11 -12.47 8.27
CA ARG A 76 -2.37 -12.30 9.72
C ARG A 76 -2.29 -13.62 10.47
N PHE A 77 -2.86 -14.70 9.92
CA PHE A 77 -2.88 -15.99 10.60
C PHE A 77 -1.50 -16.65 10.65
N ARG A 78 -0.72 -16.58 9.57
CA ARG A 78 0.59 -17.23 9.45
C ARG A 78 1.70 -16.41 10.09
N LEU A 79 1.83 -15.15 9.71
CA LEU A 79 2.93 -14.27 10.14
C LEU A 79 2.71 -13.70 11.54
N LYS A 80 1.45 -13.65 12.01
CA LYS A 80 1.02 -12.97 13.23
C LYS A 80 1.27 -11.46 13.18
N LEU A 81 0.65 -10.75 14.12
CA LEU A 81 0.84 -9.32 14.30
C LEU A 81 2.10 -9.06 15.14
N LEU A 82 2.68 -7.88 14.95
CA LEU A 82 3.67 -7.34 15.87
C LEU A 82 3.04 -7.19 17.26
N PRO A 83 3.79 -7.41 18.36
CA PRO A 83 3.27 -7.18 19.71
C PRO A 83 2.69 -5.77 19.86
N GLY A 84 1.54 -5.63 20.51
CA GLY A 84 0.86 -4.35 20.68
C GLY A 84 -0.02 -3.91 19.50
N ILE A 85 0.17 -4.45 18.29
CA ILE A 85 -0.71 -4.16 17.14
C ILE A 85 -1.95 -5.04 17.18
N GLU A 86 -3.13 -4.43 17.05
CA GLU A 86 -4.41 -5.15 17.08
C GLU A 86 -4.89 -5.57 15.68
N ARG A 87 -4.57 -4.74 14.67
CA ARG A 87 -5.00 -4.90 13.29
C ARG A 87 -3.90 -4.49 12.31
N PRO A 88 -3.70 -5.24 11.21
CA PRO A 88 -2.83 -4.79 10.14
C PRO A 88 -3.54 -3.70 9.31
N ALA A 89 -2.78 -2.89 8.58
CA ALA A 89 -3.31 -1.85 7.70
C ALA A 89 -2.68 -1.92 6.32
N LEU A 90 -3.44 -1.63 5.27
CA LEU A 90 -2.89 -1.46 3.93
C LEU A 90 -2.45 -0.01 3.74
N ILE A 91 -1.19 0.18 3.36
CA ILE A 91 -0.59 1.48 3.08
C ILE A 91 -0.10 1.53 1.64
N SER A 92 -0.24 2.68 0.99
CA SER A 92 0.40 2.95 -0.30
C SER A 92 0.86 4.40 -0.37
N ALA A 93 1.89 4.65 -1.18
CA ALA A 93 2.34 5.99 -1.49
C ALA A 93 1.49 6.59 -2.60
N LEU A 94 1.02 7.81 -2.39
CA LEU A 94 0.37 8.65 -3.39
C LEU A 94 1.39 9.67 -3.93
N PRO A 95 1.35 9.99 -5.23
CA PRO A 95 2.12 11.09 -5.78
C PRO A 95 1.66 12.43 -5.20
N THR A 96 2.55 13.41 -5.18
CA THR A 96 2.23 14.79 -4.82
C THR A 96 2.65 15.74 -5.94
N VAL A 97 2.12 16.97 -5.93
CA VAL A 97 2.44 18.01 -6.92
C VAL A 97 3.92 18.38 -6.95
N SER A 98 4.65 18.21 -5.85
CA SER A 98 6.10 18.45 -5.80
C SER A 98 6.94 17.28 -6.29
N GLY A 99 6.33 16.13 -6.60
CA GLY A 99 7.02 14.87 -6.93
C GLY A 99 7.44 14.05 -5.71
N ASN A 100 7.14 14.50 -4.49
CA ASN A 100 7.30 13.71 -3.27
C ASN A 100 6.18 12.65 -3.13
N ARG A 101 6.19 11.94 -2.01
CA ARG A 101 5.22 10.90 -1.68
C ARG A 101 4.47 11.25 -0.40
N THR A 102 3.16 11.00 -0.40
CA THR A 102 2.33 10.97 0.80
C THR A 102 1.81 9.55 0.98
N TRP A 103 2.12 8.91 2.11
CA TRP A 103 1.61 7.59 2.43
C TRP A 103 0.21 7.69 3.03
N MET A 104 -0.72 6.89 2.51
CA MET A 104 -2.10 6.85 2.99
C MET A 104 -2.44 5.46 3.49
N LEU A 105 -3.10 5.38 4.65
CA LEU A 105 -3.60 4.15 5.27
C LEU A 105 -4.82 4.44 6.15
N ASP A 106 -5.73 3.52 6.43
CA ASP A 106 -5.86 2.20 5.82
C ASP A 106 -6.53 2.29 4.43
N LEU A 107 -6.11 1.47 3.48
CA LEU A 107 -6.64 1.42 2.12
C LEU A 107 -7.57 0.22 1.88
N GLY A 108 -8.15 -0.32 2.95
CA GLY A 108 -9.19 -1.34 2.89
C GLY A 108 -8.80 -2.70 3.45
N ALA A 109 -7.78 -2.77 4.31
CA ALA A 109 -7.58 -3.96 5.15
C ALA A 109 -8.76 -4.13 6.12
N ASN A 110 -9.22 -3.02 6.70
CA ASN A 110 -10.30 -2.97 7.67
C ASN A 110 -11.45 -2.14 7.12
N VAL A 111 -12.63 -2.75 6.98
CA VAL A 111 -13.84 -2.02 6.54
C VAL A 111 -14.26 -0.97 7.56
N SER A 112 -14.10 -1.28 8.85
CA SER A 112 -14.29 -0.34 9.94
C SER A 112 -13.17 -0.50 10.96
N SER A 113 -12.77 0.64 11.51
CA SER A 113 -11.71 0.77 12.50
C SER A 113 -12.26 1.59 13.66
N ASP A 114 -11.69 1.44 14.85
CA ASP A 114 -11.93 2.32 16.00
C ASP A 114 -10.81 3.37 16.13
N ALA A 115 -10.92 4.27 17.11
CA ALA A 115 -9.93 5.33 17.32
C ALA A 115 -8.54 4.77 17.66
N ASP A 116 -8.47 3.71 18.48
CA ASP A 116 -7.22 3.04 18.84
C ASP A 116 -6.54 2.40 17.62
N SER A 117 -7.31 1.79 16.71
CA SER A 117 -6.78 1.29 15.43
C SER A 117 -6.23 2.43 14.57
N LEU A 118 -6.96 3.54 14.39
CA LEU A 118 -6.48 4.69 13.61
C LEU A 118 -5.19 5.28 14.21
N PHE A 119 -5.10 5.35 15.53
CA PHE A 119 -3.90 5.76 16.24
C PHE A 119 -2.72 4.83 15.91
N GLN A 120 -2.92 3.50 16.00
CA GLN A 120 -1.88 2.54 15.62
C GLN A 120 -1.47 2.69 14.15
N PHE A 121 -2.40 2.99 13.26
CA PHE A 121 -2.10 3.24 11.85
C PHE A 121 -1.19 4.48 11.70
N ALA A 122 -1.44 5.54 12.45
CA ALA A 122 -0.61 6.75 12.43
C ALA A 122 0.82 6.45 12.88
N VAL A 123 0.96 5.67 13.96
CA VAL A 123 2.26 5.22 14.47
C VAL A 123 3.00 4.37 13.43
N MET A 124 2.34 3.37 12.84
CA MET A 124 2.94 2.50 11.82
C MET A 124 3.34 3.27 10.56
N GLY A 125 2.46 4.14 10.06
CA GLY A 125 2.72 4.97 8.89
C GLY A 125 3.88 5.95 9.12
N SER A 126 3.95 6.55 10.31
CA SER A 126 5.07 7.42 10.70
C SER A 126 6.40 6.66 10.70
N ALA A 127 6.46 5.49 11.33
CA ALA A 127 7.67 4.67 11.36
C ALA A 127 8.16 4.26 9.95
N LEU A 128 7.22 3.96 9.04
CA LEU A 128 7.54 3.66 7.64
C LEU A 128 8.07 4.90 6.91
N ALA A 129 7.34 6.02 6.98
CA ALA A 129 7.70 7.25 6.27
C ALA A 129 9.06 7.83 6.72
N GLU A 130 9.42 7.66 7.99
CA GLU A 130 10.72 8.05 8.53
C GLU A 130 11.90 7.35 7.83
N GLN A 131 11.69 6.16 7.24
CA GLN A 131 12.74 5.46 6.48
C GLN A 131 13.00 6.07 5.09
N TYR A 132 12.20 7.07 4.71
CA TYR A 132 12.27 7.79 3.44
C TYR A 132 12.59 9.28 3.62
N LEU A 133 12.53 9.80 4.84
CA LEU A 133 12.63 11.22 5.15
C LEU A 133 13.72 11.47 6.19
N ASP A 134 14.56 12.48 5.95
CA ASP A 134 15.59 12.91 6.90
C ASP A 134 15.03 13.83 8.02
N ARG A 135 13.72 13.73 8.29
CA ARG A 135 13.00 14.53 9.29
C ARG A 135 11.79 13.77 9.83
N PRO A 136 11.25 14.15 11.01
CA PRO A 136 9.99 13.59 11.50
C PRO A 136 8.85 13.72 10.48
N PRO A 137 8.17 12.62 10.10
CA PRO A 137 7.05 12.66 9.16
C PRO A 137 5.85 13.38 9.77
N ARG A 138 5.25 14.31 9.02
CA ARG A 138 4.00 14.99 9.39
C ARG A 138 2.85 14.02 9.21
N VAL A 139 2.12 13.74 10.29
CA VAL A 139 0.99 12.82 10.30
C VAL A 139 -0.30 13.62 10.41
N ALA A 140 -1.28 13.33 9.55
CA ALA A 140 -2.60 13.94 9.58
C ALA A 140 -3.70 12.89 9.53
N ILE A 141 -4.88 13.24 10.04
CA ILE A 141 -6.10 12.43 9.87
C ILE A 141 -6.93 13.01 8.72
N LEU A 142 -7.34 12.15 7.78
CA LEU A 142 -8.28 12.56 6.73
C LEU A 142 -9.65 12.85 7.34
N ASN A 143 -10.20 14.03 7.03
CA ASN A 143 -11.47 14.48 7.59
C ASN A 143 -12.30 15.22 6.54
N ILE A 144 -13.56 15.50 6.88
CA ILE A 144 -14.52 16.25 6.05
C ILE A 144 -14.33 17.77 6.11
N GLY A 145 -13.29 18.23 6.81
CA GLY A 145 -12.91 19.62 6.98
C GLY A 145 -11.68 19.73 7.88
N ALA A 146 -10.92 20.81 7.72
CA ALA A 146 -9.70 21.05 8.49
C ALA A 146 -9.96 21.51 9.94
N GLU A 147 -11.19 21.93 10.26
CA GLU A 147 -11.56 22.44 11.58
C GLU A 147 -11.83 21.32 12.60
N GLU A 148 -11.35 21.47 13.84
CA GLU A 148 -11.44 20.45 14.91
C GLU A 148 -12.88 20.04 15.29
N ILE A 149 -13.85 20.91 15.02
CA ILE A 149 -15.26 20.66 15.32
C ILE A 149 -15.88 19.64 14.35
N LYS A 150 -15.29 19.49 13.16
CA LYS A 150 -15.78 18.60 12.10
C LYS A 150 -15.21 17.19 12.25
N GLY A 151 -15.96 16.21 11.76
CA GLY A 151 -15.61 14.80 11.87
C GLY A 151 -16.38 14.07 12.97
N ASN A 152 -16.34 12.74 12.90
CA ASN A 152 -17.03 11.86 13.84
C ASN A 152 -16.21 11.67 15.14
N ASP A 153 -16.83 11.08 16.16
CA ASP A 153 -16.20 10.88 17.48
C ASP A 153 -14.92 10.05 17.40
N LEU A 154 -14.84 9.13 16.44
CA LEU A 154 -13.66 8.31 16.19
C LEU A 154 -12.45 9.16 15.76
N VAL A 155 -12.65 10.06 14.80
CA VAL A 155 -11.60 10.97 14.31
C VAL A 155 -11.13 11.90 15.43
N LYS A 156 -12.08 12.45 16.21
CA LYS A 156 -11.78 13.35 17.33
C LYS A 156 -10.98 12.65 18.43
N ARG A 157 -11.37 11.43 18.82
CA ARG A 157 -10.66 10.65 19.83
C ARG A 157 -9.26 10.23 19.36
N CYS A 158 -9.11 9.86 18.10
CA CYS A 158 -7.79 9.58 17.52
C CYS A 158 -6.90 10.83 17.56
N ALA A 159 -7.44 11.99 17.17
CA ALA A 159 -6.71 13.25 17.22
C ALA A 159 -6.27 13.62 18.64
N GLU A 160 -7.15 13.45 19.64
CA GLU A 160 -6.79 13.66 21.04
C GLU A 160 -5.64 12.74 21.49
N MET A 161 -5.67 11.46 21.10
CA MET A 161 -4.59 10.52 21.41
C MET A 161 -3.27 10.94 20.75
N LEU A 162 -3.31 11.33 19.47
CA LEU A 162 -2.13 11.75 18.71
C LEU A 162 -1.54 13.07 19.23
N SER A 163 -2.38 14.04 19.59
CA SER A 163 -1.94 15.31 20.18
C SER A 163 -1.22 15.12 21.52
N ASN A 164 -1.50 14.04 22.24
CA ASN A 164 -0.86 13.69 23.51
C ASN A 164 0.32 12.72 23.34
N THR A 165 0.80 12.49 22.11
CA THR A 165 1.90 11.55 21.82
C THR A 165 3.05 12.28 21.14
N GLU A 166 4.11 12.61 21.88
CA GLU A 166 5.25 13.39 21.36
C GLU A 166 6.06 12.61 20.31
N SER A 167 6.08 11.29 20.39
CA SER A 167 6.75 10.42 19.42
C SER A 167 6.10 10.41 18.02
N VAL A 168 4.98 11.09 17.82
CA VAL A 168 4.34 11.26 16.50
C VAL A 168 4.15 12.75 16.20
N ASN A 169 4.73 13.23 15.09
CA ASN A 169 4.55 14.61 14.63
C ASN A 169 3.16 14.80 13.99
N PHE A 170 2.13 14.87 14.83
CA PHE A 170 0.74 15.08 14.43
C PHE A 170 0.48 16.55 14.09
N ILE A 171 -0.04 16.82 12.89
CA ILE A 171 -0.29 18.18 12.38
C ILE A 171 -1.78 18.51 12.24
N GLY A 172 -2.68 17.66 12.78
CA GLY A 172 -4.12 17.87 12.72
C GLY A 172 -4.79 17.15 11.54
N TYR A 173 -5.74 17.84 10.91
CA TYR A 173 -6.61 17.28 9.89
C TYR A 173 -6.24 17.75 8.49
N ILE A 174 -6.54 16.92 7.49
CA ILE A 174 -6.54 17.34 6.08
C ILE A 174 -7.83 16.88 5.38
N GLU A 175 -8.17 17.56 4.30
CA GLU A 175 -9.27 17.21 3.41
C GLU A 175 -8.80 16.44 2.17
N GLY A 176 -9.73 15.77 1.49
CA GLY A 176 -9.40 14.93 0.32
C GLY A 176 -8.77 15.69 -0.85
N ASN A 177 -9.05 16.98 -1.01
CA ASN A 177 -8.41 17.83 -2.01
C ASN A 177 -6.94 18.19 -1.67
N GLN A 178 -6.53 18.04 -0.41
CA GLN A 178 -5.17 18.34 0.06
C GLN A 178 -4.21 17.15 -0.05
N LEU A 179 -4.72 15.93 -0.29
CA LEU A 179 -3.94 14.69 -0.36
C LEU A 179 -2.73 14.76 -1.30
N PHE A 180 -2.86 15.44 -2.43
CA PHE A 180 -1.82 15.52 -3.46
C PHE A 180 -0.95 16.77 -3.35
N HIS A 181 -1.11 17.59 -2.30
CA HIS A 181 -0.49 18.92 -2.18
C HIS A 181 0.58 19.03 -1.08
N ASP A 182 1.23 17.92 -0.71
CA ASP A 182 2.34 17.91 0.25
C ASP A 182 2.00 18.45 1.65
N TYR A 183 0.72 18.45 2.05
CA TYR A 183 0.31 18.92 3.38
C TYR A 183 0.78 17.98 4.51
N ALA A 184 0.71 16.67 4.26
CA ALA A 184 1.12 15.64 5.20
C ALA A 184 1.96 14.58 4.48
N ASP A 185 2.84 13.92 5.22
CA ASP A 185 3.63 12.80 4.71
C ASP A 185 2.90 11.48 4.97
N VAL A 186 2.15 11.39 6.07
CA VAL A 186 1.32 10.24 6.41
C VAL A 186 -0.11 10.71 6.65
N VAL A 187 -1.07 10.06 6.01
CA VAL A 187 -2.50 10.36 6.14
C VAL A 187 -3.25 9.13 6.60
N VAL A 188 -3.91 9.24 7.75
CA VAL A 188 -4.68 8.15 8.33
C VAL A 188 -6.18 8.30 8.17
N CYS A 189 -6.86 7.18 7.92
CA CYS A 189 -8.31 7.08 7.79
C CYS A 189 -8.78 5.64 8.07
N ASP A 190 -10.10 5.45 8.19
CA ASP A 190 -10.68 4.11 8.15
C ASP A 190 -10.57 3.52 6.73
N GLY A 191 -10.49 2.19 6.64
CA GLY A 191 -10.24 1.53 5.35
C GLY A 191 -11.39 1.62 4.36
N PHE A 192 -12.63 1.92 4.79
CA PHE A 192 -13.72 2.17 3.86
C PHE A 192 -13.55 3.53 3.18
N VAL A 193 -13.32 4.60 3.94
CA VAL A 193 -13.03 5.93 3.41
C VAL A 193 -11.76 5.91 2.57
N GLY A 194 -10.68 5.29 3.06
CA GLY A 194 -9.40 5.27 2.36
C GLY A 194 -9.45 4.53 1.03
N ASN A 195 -10.13 3.38 0.98
CA ASN A 195 -10.28 2.64 -0.27
C ASN A 195 -11.17 3.40 -1.28
N ILE A 196 -12.25 4.05 -0.84
CA ILE A 196 -13.06 4.91 -1.73
C ILE A 196 -12.19 6.04 -2.27
N CYS A 197 -11.47 6.74 -1.40
CA CYS A 197 -10.61 7.85 -1.78
C CYS A 197 -9.58 7.44 -2.83
N LEU A 198 -8.82 6.37 -2.56
CA LEU A 198 -7.85 5.81 -3.50
C LEU A 198 -8.48 5.48 -4.85
N LYS A 199 -9.59 4.72 -4.87
CA LYS A 199 -10.23 4.28 -6.11
C LYS A 199 -10.83 5.44 -6.91
N THR A 200 -11.38 6.45 -6.23
CA THR A 200 -11.88 7.67 -6.88
C THR A 200 -10.74 8.47 -7.50
N SER A 201 -9.60 8.59 -6.80
CA SER A 201 -8.42 9.28 -7.31
C SER A 201 -7.80 8.57 -8.51
N GLU A 202 -7.62 7.24 -8.43
CA GLU A 202 -7.15 6.42 -9.56
C GLU A 202 -8.09 6.54 -10.78
N GLY A 203 -9.40 6.43 -10.58
CA GLY A 203 -10.38 6.53 -11.66
C GLY A 203 -10.40 7.91 -12.32
N THR A 204 -10.21 8.97 -11.54
CA THR A 204 -10.14 10.35 -12.03
C THR A 204 -8.85 10.57 -12.83
N ALA A 205 -7.69 10.11 -12.32
CA ALA A 205 -6.42 10.18 -13.03
C ALA A 205 -6.49 9.44 -14.38
N GLN A 206 -7.04 8.21 -14.38
CA GLN A 206 -7.21 7.40 -15.58
C GLN A 206 -8.11 8.10 -16.62
N LEU A 207 -9.23 8.71 -16.20
CA LEU A 207 -10.11 9.47 -17.07
C LEU A 207 -9.38 10.63 -17.78
N PHE A 208 -8.55 11.38 -17.05
CA PHE A 208 -7.75 12.47 -17.64
C PHE A 208 -6.70 11.95 -18.62
N ILE A 209 -5.98 10.89 -18.25
CA ILE A 209 -4.96 10.25 -19.09
C ILE A 209 -5.60 9.75 -20.41
N ASP A 210 -6.75 9.09 -20.34
CA ASP A 210 -7.42 8.54 -21.52
C ASP A 210 -7.98 9.63 -22.43
N LYS A 211 -8.53 10.71 -21.87
CA LYS A 211 -8.95 11.89 -22.65
C LYS A 211 -7.77 12.53 -23.37
N LEU A 212 -6.63 12.69 -22.70
CA LEU A 212 -5.44 13.27 -23.31
C LEU A 212 -4.88 12.37 -24.42
N LYS A 213 -4.74 11.06 -24.16
CA LYS A 213 -4.31 10.07 -25.17
C LYS A 213 -5.22 10.12 -26.39
N SER A 214 -6.54 10.13 -26.19
CA SER A 214 -7.53 10.19 -27.27
C SER A 214 -7.39 11.46 -28.11
N TYR A 215 -7.22 12.63 -27.47
CA TYR A 215 -6.99 13.89 -28.18
C TYR A 215 -5.70 13.85 -29.02
N MET A 216 -4.60 13.34 -28.45
CA MET A 216 -3.31 13.23 -29.14
C MET A 216 -3.28 12.17 -30.24
N MET A 217 -4.12 11.13 -30.16
CA MET A 217 -4.24 10.08 -31.16
C MET A 217 -5.07 10.48 -32.39
N THR A 218 -5.76 11.63 -32.36
CA THR A 218 -6.41 12.15 -33.56
C THR A 218 -5.36 12.46 -34.62
N SER A 219 -5.44 11.78 -35.77
CA SER A 219 -4.48 11.74 -36.89
C SER A 219 -4.32 13.06 -37.65
N SER A 220 -4.12 14.16 -36.95
CA SER A 220 -3.83 15.46 -37.53
C SER A 220 -2.36 15.81 -37.35
N ILE A 221 -1.81 16.58 -38.29
CA ILE A 221 -0.50 17.24 -38.14
C ILE A 221 -0.42 18.01 -36.81
N LYS A 222 -1.54 18.55 -36.33
CA LYS A 222 -1.66 19.21 -35.02
C LYS A 222 -1.42 18.24 -33.85
N GLY A 223 -1.90 16.99 -33.92
CA GLY A 223 -1.66 15.96 -32.91
C GLY A 223 -0.19 15.53 -32.82
N TRP A 224 0.51 15.47 -33.96
CA TRP A 224 1.96 15.18 -33.98
C TRP A 224 2.78 16.34 -33.40
N ILE A 225 2.48 17.58 -33.79
CA ILE A 225 3.12 18.78 -33.23
C ILE A 225 2.86 18.88 -31.72
N ALA A 226 1.61 18.66 -31.29
CA ALA A 226 1.24 18.66 -29.87
C ALA A 226 2.01 17.61 -29.08
N ARG A 227 2.13 16.36 -29.56
CA ARG A 227 2.93 15.33 -28.89
C ARG A 227 4.39 15.72 -28.70
N LYS A 228 5.00 16.36 -29.72
CA LYS A 228 6.41 16.77 -29.63
C LYS A 228 6.59 17.91 -28.64
N LEU A 229 5.73 18.93 -28.71
CA LEU A 229 5.75 20.09 -27.82
C LEU A 229 5.44 19.71 -26.36
N PHE A 230 4.50 18.79 -26.13
CA PHE A 230 4.06 18.37 -24.80
C PHE A 230 4.70 17.05 -24.33
N SER A 231 5.76 16.58 -24.97
CA SER A 231 6.41 15.30 -24.62
C SER A 231 6.88 15.25 -23.16
N GLY A 232 7.39 16.35 -22.62
CA GLY A 232 7.73 16.49 -21.19
C GLY A 232 6.53 16.32 -20.28
N LEU A 233 5.43 17.06 -20.56
CA LEU A 233 4.18 16.95 -19.82
C LEU A 233 3.57 15.55 -19.92
N ILE A 234 3.65 14.88 -21.07
CA ILE A 234 3.17 13.51 -21.24
C ILE A 234 3.96 12.53 -20.36
N ASN A 235 5.27 12.72 -20.25
CA ASN A 235 6.09 11.90 -19.37
C ASN A 235 5.80 12.15 -17.89
N GLU A 236 5.55 13.40 -17.51
CA GLU A 236 5.11 13.77 -16.16
C GLU A 236 3.71 13.20 -15.85
N LEU A 237 2.78 13.23 -16.80
CA LEU A 237 1.46 12.61 -16.62
C LEU A 237 1.52 11.09 -16.49
N LYS A 238 2.58 10.43 -16.96
CA LYS A 238 2.80 9.00 -16.67
C LYS A 238 3.14 8.77 -15.20
N THR A 239 3.73 9.75 -14.51
CA THR A 239 3.97 9.66 -13.06
C THR A 239 2.70 9.80 -12.22
N LEU A 240 1.55 10.04 -12.86
CA LEU A 240 0.23 9.94 -12.25
C LEU A 240 -0.46 8.60 -12.56
N ASN A 241 0.16 7.72 -13.35
CA ASN A 241 -0.40 6.40 -13.62
C ASN A 241 -0.40 5.58 -12.32
N PRO A 242 -1.56 5.09 -11.85
CA PRO A 242 -1.66 4.22 -10.68
C PRO A 242 -0.71 3.02 -10.72
N ASP A 243 -0.42 2.47 -11.91
CA ASP A 243 0.48 1.33 -12.08
C ASP A 243 1.92 1.61 -11.57
N GLN A 244 2.35 2.87 -11.57
CA GLN A 244 3.67 3.27 -11.05
C GLN A 244 3.77 3.19 -9.53
N TYR A 245 2.63 3.21 -8.82
CA TYR A 245 2.54 3.13 -7.36
C TYR A 245 1.95 1.79 -6.91
N ASN A 246 1.99 0.78 -7.76
CA ASN A 246 1.56 -0.56 -7.41
C ASN A 246 2.46 -1.16 -6.31
N GLY A 247 1.83 -1.87 -5.37
CA GLY A 247 2.50 -2.51 -4.24
C GLY A 247 2.11 -1.90 -2.90
N ALA A 248 0.84 -2.01 -2.52
CA ALA A 248 0.40 -1.59 -1.19
C ALA A 248 0.96 -2.55 -0.12
N SER A 249 1.63 -2.03 0.89
CA SER A 249 2.19 -2.82 1.98
C SER A 249 1.15 -3.11 3.05
N LEU A 250 1.19 -4.33 3.62
CA LEU A 250 0.32 -4.74 4.72
C LEU A 250 1.08 -4.64 6.04
N LEU A 251 1.04 -3.46 6.66
CA LEU A 251 1.76 -3.14 7.89
C LEU A 251 1.17 -3.84 9.12
N GLY A 252 1.99 -3.95 10.17
CA GLY A 252 1.59 -4.52 11.47
C GLY A 252 1.80 -6.02 11.59
N LEU A 253 2.28 -6.68 10.52
CA LEU A 253 2.65 -8.09 10.52
C LEU A 253 4.13 -8.27 10.88
N ARG A 254 4.49 -9.46 11.39
CA ARG A 254 5.90 -9.79 11.68
C ARG A 254 6.75 -10.07 10.43
N GLY A 255 6.13 -10.16 9.26
CA GLY A 255 6.80 -10.35 7.97
C GLY A 255 6.21 -9.43 6.92
N ILE A 256 6.97 -9.21 5.84
CA ILE A 256 6.63 -8.23 4.80
C ILE A 256 5.70 -8.85 3.76
N VAL A 257 4.56 -8.19 3.51
CA VAL A 257 3.57 -8.63 2.53
C VAL A 257 3.10 -7.44 1.71
N ILE A 258 3.32 -7.52 0.41
CA ILE A 258 2.93 -6.50 -0.57
C ILE A 258 1.75 -7.01 -1.41
N LYS A 259 0.69 -6.21 -1.47
CA LYS A 259 -0.48 -6.38 -2.31
C LYS A 259 -0.30 -5.60 -3.62
N SER A 260 -0.16 -6.35 -4.72
CA SER A 260 -0.25 -5.82 -6.08
C SER A 260 -1.72 -5.75 -6.51
N HIS A 261 -2.15 -4.82 -7.36
CA HIS A 261 -3.50 -4.89 -7.95
C HIS A 261 -3.62 -6.05 -8.96
N GLY A 262 -4.86 -6.51 -9.22
CA GLY A 262 -5.12 -7.69 -10.06
C GLY A 262 -4.98 -7.44 -11.57
N SER A 263 -5.00 -6.18 -11.99
CA SER A 263 -4.78 -5.74 -13.38
C SER A 263 -3.32 -5.34 -13.66
N ALA A 264 -2.39 -5.68 -12.77
CA ALA A 264 -0.99 -5.26 -12.85
C ALA A 264 -0.32 -5.78 -14.12
N ASP A 265 0.30 -4.87 -14.86
CA ASP A 265 1.17 -5.20 -15.97
C ASP A 265 2.61 -5.49 -15.49
N VAL A 266 3.55 -5.62 -16.43
CA VAL A 266 4.94 -5.94 -16.10
C VAL A 266 5.58 -4.85 -15.24
N GLU A 267 5.36 -3.57 -15.57
CA GLU A 267 5.94 -2.43 -14.83
C GLU A 267 5.37 -2.39 -13.41
N ALA A 268 4.06 -2.54 -13.26
CA ALA A 268 3.39 -2.61 -11.98
C ALA A 268 3.92 -3.76 -11.10
N VAL A 269 4.13 -4.95 -11.66
CA VAL A 269 4.69 -6.09 -10.91
C VAL A 269 6.14 -5.83 -10.49
N VAL A 270 6.95 -5.22 -11.36
CA VAL A 270 8.33 -4.82 -11.03
C VAL A 270 8.34 -3.80 -9.87
N ASN A 271 7.45 -2.82 -9.89
CA ASN A 271 7.31 -1.83 -8.82
C ASN A 271 6.94 -2.48 -7.49
N ALA A 272 5.99 -3.42 -7.48
CA ALA A 272 5.60 -4.14 -6.26
C ALA A 272 6.72 -5.02 -5.69
N ILE A 273 7.54 -5.64 -6.54
CA ILE A 273 8.75 -6.37 -6.11
C ILE A 273 9.80 -5.39 -5.58
N GLY A 274 9.95 -4.23 -6.21
CA GLY A 274 10.81 -3.14 -5.74
C GLY A 274 10.43 -2.65 -4.35
N GLU A 275 9.13 -2.47 -4.09
CA GLU A 275 8.63 -2.09 -2.77
C GLU A 275 8.95 -3.17 -1.72
N ALA A 276 8.72 -4.44 -2.03
CA ALA A 276 9.10 -5.54 -1.13
C ALA A 276 10.60 -5.50 -0.79
N LEU A 277 11.47 -5.27 -1.79
CA LEU A 277 12.91 -5.15 -1.58
C LEU A 277 13.28 -3.95 -0.70
N HIS A 278 12.62 -2.81 -0.90
CA HIS A 278 12.82 -1.61 -0.10
C HIS A 278 12.45 -1.84 1.37
N GLU A 279 11.31 -2.45 1.63
CA GLU A 279 10.87 -2.74 3.00
C GLU A 279 11.80 -3.74 3.70
N VAL A 280 12.28 -4.76 2.98
CA VAL A 280 13.26 -5.72 3.51
C VAL A 280 14.55 -4.99 3.89
N LYS A 281 15.10 -4.15 3.01
CA LYS A 281 16.34 -3.40 3.30
C LYS A 281 16.18 -2.45 4.48
N ARG A 282 15.01 -1.85 4.66
CA ARG A 282 14.69 -0.91 5.73
C ARG A 282 14.25 -1.56 7.04
N GLN A 283 14.03 -2.89 7.04
CA GLN A 283 13.57 -3.64 8.20
C GLN A 283 12.28 -3.04 8.80
N VAL A 284 11.32 -2.69 7.94
CA VAL A 284 10.08 -1.97 8.31
C VAL A 284 9.34 -2.60 9.51
N PRO A 285 9.14 -3.94 9.60
CA PRO A 285 8.49 -4.53 10.77
C PRO A 285 9.21 -4.22 12.10
N SER A 286 10.54 -4.25 12.11
CA SER A 286 11.32 -3.89 13.29
C SER A 286 11.17 -2.41 13.65
N ARG A 287 11.25 -1.52 12.65
CA ARG A 287 11.06 -0.08 12.86
C ARG A 287 9.70 0.27 13.46
N ILE A 288 8.65 -0.41 13.00
CA ILE A 288 7.30 -0.28 13.55
C ILE A 288 7.27 -0.75 14.99
N SER A 289 7.88 -1.91 15.29
CA SER A 289 7.95 -2.45 16.66
C SER A 289 8.64 -1.47 17.61
N ASP A 290 9.80 -0.94 17.22
CA ASP A 290 10.57 0.01 18.03
C ASP A 290 9.77 1.29 18.31
N ARG A 291 9.09 1.82 17.28
CA ARG A 291 8.25 3.03 17.43
C ARG A 291 7.06 2.77 18.35
N LEU A 292 6.41 1.62 18.21
CA LEU A 292 5.26 1.28 19.05
C LEU A 292 5.66 1.12 20.52
N GLU A 293 6.83 0.55 20.80
CA GLU A 293 7.37 0.46 22.15
C GLU A 293 7.59 1.86 22.77
N ALA A 294 8.18 2.79 22.01
CA ALA A 294 8.36 4.18 22.45
C ALA A 294 7.02 4.86 22.79
N VAL A 295 6.02 4.71 21.92
CA VAL A 295 4.66 5.26 22.13
C VAL A 295 3.98 4.64 23.36
N LEU A 296 4.12 3.32 23.57
CA LEU A 296 3.52 2.65 24.72
C LEU A 296 4.16 3.10 26.03
N LEU A 297 5.48 3.35 26.04
CA LEU A 297 6.18 3.90 27.20
C LEU A 297 5.65 5.30 27.52
N GLU A 298 5.45 6.19 26.53
CA GLU A 298 4.90 7.53 26.74
C GLU A 298 3.51 7.51 27.39
N ARG A 299 2.63 6.57 26.99
CA ARG A 299 1.26 6.48 27.50
C ARG A 299 1.13 5.82 28.88
N HIS A 300 2.20 5.20 29.38
CA HIS A 300 2.24 4.60 30.72
C HIS A 300 2.76 5.58 31.79
N TYR A 301 3.23 6.77 31.39
CA TYR A 301 3.55 7.91 32.27
C TYR A 301 2.47 9.00 32.17
#